data_AF-A0A4R6Y7G8-F1
#
_entry.id   AF-A0A4R6Y7G8-F1
#
_cell.length_a   1.000
_cell.length_b   1.000
_cell.length_c   1.000
_cell.angle_alpha   90.00
_cell.angle_beta   90.00
_cell.angle_gamma   90.00
#
_symmetry.space_group_name_H-M   'P 1'
#
loop_
_entity.id
_entity.type
_entity.pdbx_description
1 polymer ?
#
loop_
_entity_poly.entity_id
_entity_poly.type
_entity_poly.pdbx_seq_one_letter_code
_entity_poly.pdbx_strand_id
1 'polypeptide(L)'
;MTIFTIPNESHLPLAPLVDLMQVAQAAAANLTFDIKYASTDNFTGQMVYPQARCFIMKEAAQALLNVAVDLKPHGYGLRIFDAYRPWYVTAYFWEHYPDSHLYLADPAEGSRHNRGCAVDLSLYDLKTGQEIEMPSAYDEFNEKSHLNYMGGTAAQNAMRDVLQNAMHAHRFSSHPHEWWHFDYENWHNYRVRDDEFEQLI
;
A
#
# COMPACT_ATOMS: atom_id res chain seq x y z
N MET A 1 -3.26 28.15 -1.93
CA MET A 1 -4.11 27.02 -1.52
C MET A 1 -5.11 26.76 -2.61
N THR A 2 -4.85 25.72 -3.37
CA THR A 2 -5.88 25.14 -4.24
C THR A 2 -6.83 24.40 -3.32
N ILE A 3 -8.12 24.77 -3.32
CA ILE A 3 -9.10 24.04 -2.52
C ILE A 3 -9.47 22.78 -3.30
N PHE A 4 -8.89 21.65 -2.90
CA PHE A 4 -9.33 20.36 -3.40
C PHE A 4 -10.62 19.97 -2.68
N THR A 5 -11.50 19.26 -3.37
CA THR A 5 -12.73 18.70 -2.80
C THR A 5 -12.74 17.21 -3.00
N ILE A 6 -13.12 16.47 -1.96
CA ILE A 6 -13.31 15.02 -2.05
C ILE A 6 -14.29 14.68 -3.19
N PRO A 7 -14.00 13.64 -4.01
CA PRO A 7 -14.90 13.21 -5.06
C PRO A 7 -16.32 12.93 -4.55
N ASN A 8 -17.34 13.46 -5.23
CA ASN A 8 -18.73 13.20 -4.86
C ASN A 8 -19.20 11.83 -5.36
N GLU A 9 -18.95 10.82 -4.55
CA GLU A 9 -19.30 9.43 -4.83
C GLU A 9 -20.32 8.89 -3.82
N SER A 10 -21.21 9.76 -3.33
CA SER A 10 -22.20 9.41 -2.30
C SER A 10 -23.13 8.24 -2.68
N HIS A 11 -23.24 7.92 -3.98
CA HIS A 11 -23.99 6.79 -4.51
C HIS A 11 -23.29 5.43 -4.30
N LEU A 12 -21.98 5.41 -4.04
CA LEU A 12 -21.23 4.20 -3.76
C LEU A 12 -21.16 3.94 -2.23
N PRO A 13 -21.14 2.67 -1.80
CA PRO A 13 -20.93 2.32 -0.40
C PRO A 13 -19.49 2.60 0.06
N LEU A 14 -19.26 2.60 1.38
CA LEU A 14 -17.91 2.52 1.95
C LEU A 14 -17.46 1.06 2.01
N ALA A 15 -16.17 0.81 1.74
CA ALA A 15 -15.57 -0.48 2.02
C ALA A 15 -15.54 -0.74 3.54
N PRO A 16 -15.90 -1.95 4.01
CA PRO A 16 -15.77 -2.31 5.41
C PRO A 16 -14.28 -2.47 5.75
N LEU A 17 -13.73 -1.53 6.53
CA LEU A 17 -12.34 -1.58 6.95
C LEU A 17 -12.16 -2.40 8.23
N VAL A 18 -10.99 -3.03 8.34
CA VAL A 18 -10.51 -3.71 9.55
C VAL A 18 -9.09 -3.24 9.85
N ASP A 19 -8.68 -3.34 11.12
CA ASP A 19 -7.27 -3.18 11.49
C ASP A 19 -6.48 -4.44 11.11
N LEU A 20 -5.64 -4.33 10.08
CA LEU A 20 -4.84 -5.43 9.56
C LEU A 20 -3.83 -5.94 10.60
N MET A 21 -3.35 -5.08 11.50
CA MET A 21 -2.42 -5.49 12.55
C MET A 21 -3.07 -6.47 13.52
N GLN A 22 -4.29 -6.16 13.97
CA GLN A 22 -5.07 -7.05 14.84
C GLN A 22 -5.45 -8.35 14.13
N VAL A 23 -5.90 -8.27 12.87
CA VAL A 23 -6.27 -9.43 12.07
C VAL A 23 -5.06 -10.36 11.85
N ALA A 24 -3.90 -9.80 11.49
CA ALA A 24 -2.67 -10.55 11.30
C ALA A 24 -2.18 -11.20 12.61
N GLN A 25 -2.24 -10.48 13.73
CA GLN A 25 -1.88 -11.01 15.04
C GLN A 25 -2.78 -12.19 15.43
N ALA A 26 -4.10 -12.04 15.29
CA ALA A 26 -5.07 -13.09 15.62
C ALA A 26 -4.87 -14.35 14.77
N ALA A 27 -4.45 -14.19 13.51
CA ALA A 27 -4.15 -15.29 12.59
C ALA A 27 -2.72 -15.86 12.73
N ALA A 28 -1.88 -15.29 13.59
CA ALA A 28 -0.44 -15.57 13.66
C ALA A 28 0.24 -15.52 12.26
N ALA A 29 -0.14 -14.52 11.47
CA ALA A 29 0.32 -14.37 10.10
C ALA A 29 1.73 -13.80 10.03
N ASN A 30 2.46 -14.16 8.98
CA ASN A 30 3.81 -13.66 8.70
C ASN A 30 3.77 -12.25 8.07
N LEU A 31 3.09 -11.31 8.73
CA LEU A 31 3.02 -9.90 8.35
C LEU A 31 3.81 -9.07 9.36
N THR A 32 4.55 -8.11 8.82
CA THR A 32 5.26 -7.08 9.58
C THR A 32 4.84 -5.72 9.06
N PHE A 33 4.93 -4.70 9.90
CA PHE A 33 4.41 -3.37 9.58
C PHE A 33 5.49 -2.34 9.81
N ASP A 34 5.76 -1.56 8.77
CA ASP A 34 6.62 -0.39 8.80
C ASP A 34 5.84 0.76 8.18
N ILE A 35 4.86 1.29 8.93
CA ILE A 35 3.89 2.27 8.42
C ILE A 35 4.62 3.59 8.15
N LYS A 36 5.08 3.77 6.90
CA LYS A 36 6.09 4.75 6.52
C LYS A 36 5.65 6.18 6.84
N TYR A 37 4.38 6.50 6.56
CA TYR A 37 3.81 7.82 6.82
C TYR A 37 3.54 8.14 8.29
N ALA A 38 3.66 7.16 9.20
CA ALA A 38 3.67 7.39 10.65
C ALA A 38 5.08 7.59 11.22
N SER A 39 6.09 7.75 10.35
CA SER A 39 7.50 8.01 10.69
C SER A 39 8.04 9.13 9.81
N THR A 40 9.31 9.53 10.00
CA THR A 40 10.00 10.47 9.07
C THR A 40 10.72 9.76 7.94
N ASP A 41 10.72 8.42 7.92
CA ASP A 41 11.32 7.60 6.87
C ASP A 41 10.32 7.44 5.72
N ASN A 42 10.09 8.50 4.96
CA ASN A 42 9.25 8.52 3.75
C ASN A 42 9.64 9.73 2.89
N PHE A 43 9.13 9.83 1.66
CA PHE A 43 9.53 10.91 0.73
C PHE A 43 9.24 12.33 1.24
N THR A 44 8.31 12.51 2.18
CA THR A 44 8.02 13.83 2.75
C THR A 44 9.03 14.27 3.80
N GLY A 45 9.74 13.31 4.42
CA GLY A 45 10.59 13.55 5.59
C GLY A 45 9.83 13.94 6.86
N GLN A 46 8.49 13.86 6.84
CA GLN A 46 7.60 14.25 7.93
C GLN A 46 6.70 13.08 8.35
N MET A 47 6.24 13.11 9.60
CA MET A 47 5.15 12.24 10.04
C MET A 47 3.83 12.83 9.59
N VAL A 48 3.13 12.13 8.70
CA VAL A 48 1.87 12.58 8.10
C VAL A 48 0.68 11.86 8.73
N TYR A 49 0.87 10.64 9.21
CA TYR A 49 -0.12 9.91 10.00
C TYR A 49 0.07 10.20 11.50
N PRO A 50 -1.03 10.32 12.26
CA PRO A 50 -0.96 10.55 13.70
C PRO A 50 -0.46 9.32 14.48
N GLN A 51 -0.58 8.12 13.90
CA GLN A 51 -0.20 6.87 14.52
C GLN A 51 0.10 5.77 13.49
N ALA A 52 0.97 4.83 13.85
CA ALA A 52 1.32 3.67 13.02
C ALA A 52 0.22 2.59 13.08
N ARG A 53 -0.88 2.81 12.37
CA ARG A 53 -1.98 1.87 12.20
C ARG A 53 -2.17 1.52 10.73
N CYS A 54 -2.72 0.34 10.46
CA CYS A 54 -2.92 -0.16 9.10
C CYS A 54 -4.36 -0.65 8.95
N PHE A 55 -5.22 0.22 8.42
CA PHE A 55 -6.60 -0.15 8.10
C PHE A 55 -6.70 -0.57 6.63
N ILE A 56 -7.49 -1.59 6.32
CA ILE A 56 -7.70 -2.04 4.94
C ILE A 56 -9.07 -2.71 4.83
N MET A 57 -9.62 -2.78 3.61
CA MET A 57 -10.84 -3.52 3.33
C MET A 57 -10.75 -4.97 3.82
N LYS A 58 -11.79 -5.44 4.49
CA LYS A 58 -11.82 -6.76 5.14
C LYS A 58 -11.43 -7.91 4.22
N GLU A 59 -11.93 -7.91 2.99
CA GLU A 59 -11.63 -8.94 1.99
C GLU A 59 -10.16 -8.87 1.54
N ALA A 60 -9.63 -7.66 1.37
CA ALA A 60 -8.22 -7.46 1.04
C ALA A 60 -7.31 -7.91 2.20
N ALA A 61 -7.69 -7.67 3.47
CA ALA A 61 -6.98 -8.20 4.63
C ALA A 61 -6.92 -9.74 4.58
N GLN A 62 -8.05 -10.40 4.34
CA GLN A 62 -8.11 -11.86 4.24
C GLN A 62 -7.26 -12.40 3.08
N ALA A 63 -7.25 -11.70 1.94
CA ALA A 63 -6.41 -12.04 0.80
C ALA A 63 -4.91 -11.93 1.14
N LEU A 64 -4.48 -10.87 1.83
CA LEU A 64 -3.09 -10.72 2.31
C LEU A 64 -2.66 -11.86 3.25
N LEU A 65 -3.56 -12.33 4.13
CA LEU A 65 -3.27 -13.50 4.96
C LEU A 65 -2.98 -14.74 4.11
N ASN A 66 -3.73 -14.96 3.02
CA ASN A 66 -3.50 -16.09 2.12
C ASN A 66 -2.21 -15.93 1.31
N VAL A 67 -1.88 -14.72 0.85
CA VAL A 67 -0.58 -14.42 0.24
C VAL A 67 0.57 -14.80 1.18
N ALA A 68 0.47 -14.43 2.46
CA ALA A 68 1.48 -14.77 3.46
C ALA A 68 1.57 -16.28 3.73
N VAL A 69 0.47 -17.02 3.62
CA VAL A 69 0.46 -18.49 3.69
C VAL A 69 1.23 -19.08 2.51
N ASP A 70 1.00 -18.59 1.29
CA ASP A 70 1.64 -19.11 0.08
C ASP A 70 3.13 -18.77 0.02
N LEU A 71 3.55 -17.63 0.56
CA LEU A 71 4.95 -17.22 0.61
C LEU A 71 5.77 -17.96 1.68
N LYS A 72 5.12 -18.43 2.76
CA LYS A 72 5.79 -19.04 3.91
C LYS A 72 6.67 -20.25 3.55
N PRO A 73 6.24 -21.23 2.72
CA PRO A 73 7.09 -22.34 2.27
C PRO A 73 8.35 -21.89 1.52
N HIS A 74 8.32 -20.70 0.91
CA HIS A 74 9.46 -20.10 0.20
C HIS A 74 10.38 -19.29 1.12
N GLY A 75 10.07 -19.19 2.41
CA GLY A 75 10.89 -18.47 3.38
C GLY A 75 10.59 -16.97 3.45
N TYR A 76 9.47 -16.50 2.88
CA TYR A 76 9.11 -15.08 2.83
C TYR A 76 7.83 -14.77 3.62
N GLY A 77 7.77 -13.55 4.15
CA GLY A 77 6.55 -12.91 4.65
C GLY A 77 6.35 -11.54 4.01
N LEU A 78 5.29 -10.84 4.41
CA LEU A 78 4.95 -9.51 3.89
C LEU A 78 5.35 -8.39 4.86
N ARG A 79 5.91 -7.30 4.33
CA ARG A 79 6.21 -6.06 5.05
C ARG A 79 5.30 -4.96 4.50
N ILE A 80 4.35 -4.49 5.30
CA ILE A 80 3.34 -3.50 4.88
C ILE A 80 3.84 -2.08 5.19
N PHE A 81 3.79 -1.20 4.19
CA PHE A 81 4.21 0.20 4.27
C PHE A 81 3.05 1.18 4.38
N ASP A 82 1.97 0.94 3.62
CA ASP A 82 0.75 1.75 3.67
C ASP A 82 -0.48 0.93 3.23
N ALA A 83 -1.68 1.38 3.62
CA ALA A 83 -2.94 0.78 3.19
C ALA A 83 -4.02 1.87 3.11
N TYR A 84 -4.99 1.91 4.02
CA TYR A 84 -5.93 3.04 4.06
C TYR A 84 -5.20 4.35 4.36
N ARG A 85 -5.37 5.31 3.45
CA ARG A 85 -4.84 6.67 3.53
C ARG A 85 -6.01 7.65 3.52
N PRO A 86 -6.19 8.52 4.54
CA PRO A 86 -7.21 9.57 4.48
C PRO A 86 -7.04 10.45 3.24
N TRP A 87 -8.14 10.92 2.66
CA TRP A 87 -8.11 11.69 1.42
C TRP A 87 -7.32 13.00 1.57
N TYR A 88 -7.38 13.65 2.73
CA TYR A 88 -6.60 14.88 2.98
C TYR A 88 -5.09 14.66 2.83
N VAL A 89 -4.59 13.44 3.10
CA VAL A 89 -3.18 13.09 2.92
C VAL A 89 -2.83 13.02 1.43
N THR A 90 -3.70 12.45 0.60
CA THR A 90 -3.55 12.47 -0.86
C THR A 90 -3.55 13.90 -1.39
N ALA A 91 -4.47 14.75 -0.91
CA ALA A 91 -4.50 16.17 -1.28
C ALA A 91 -3.22 16.91 -0.84
N TYR A 92 -2.73 16.63 0.37
CA TYR A 92 -1.48 17.18 0.88
C TYR A 92 -0.28 16.78 0.00
N PHE A 93 -0.13 15.49 -0.33
CA PHE A 93 0.93 15.01 -1.21
C PHE A 93 0.88 15.70 -2.57
N TRP A 94 -0.31 15.77 -3.18
CA TRP A 94 -0.49 16.39 -4.49
C TRP A 94 -0.16 17.90 -4.48
N GLU A 95 -0.55 18.64 -3.45
CA GLU A 95 -0.28 20.09 -3.35
C GLU A 95 1.21 20.39 -3.15
N HIS A 96 1.92 19.58 -2.36
CA HIS A 96 3.28 19.90 -1.91
C HIS A 96 4.39 19.27 -2.77
N TYR A 97 4.07 18.26 -3.59
CA TYR A 97 5.04 17.52 -4.41
C TYR A 97 4.63 17.47 -5.89
N PRO A 98 4.57 18.63 -6.58
CA PRO A 98 4.08 18.73 -7.96
C PRO A 98 4.93 17.97 -8.98
N ASP A 99 6.22 17.81 -8.74
CA ASP A 99 7.12 17.06 -9.63
C ASP A 99 6.91 15.53 -9.55
N SER A 100 6.08 15.06 -8.62
CA SER A 100 5.83 13.64 -8.35
C SER A 100 4.41 13.19 -8.72
N HIS A 101 3.63 13.99 -9.45
CA HIS A 101 2.26 13.66 -9.88
C HIS A 101 2.11 12.39 -10.73
N LEU A 102 3.20 11.82 -11.24
CA LEU A 102 3.19 10.49 -11.88
C LEU A 102 2.93 9.34 -10.88
N TYR A 103 3.32 9.54 -9.62
CA TYR A 103 3.25 8.55 -8.53
C TYR A 103 2.18 8.92 -7.49
N LEU A 104 1.83 10.20 -7.40
CA LEU A 104 0.84 10.70 -6.46
C LEU A 104 -0.51 10.81 -7.15
N ALA A 105 -1.56 10.19 -6.59
CA ALA A 105 -2.90 10.24 -7.14
C ALA A 105 -3.50 11.66 -7.13
N ASP A 106 -4.20 12.04 -8.20
CA ASP A 106 -4.94 13.30 -8.25
C ASP A 106 -6.08 13.28 -7.21
N PRO A 107 -6.10 14.21 -6.23
CA PRO A 107 -7.15 14.25 -5.21
C PRO A 107 -8.56 14.48 -5.78
N ALA A 108 -8.69 15.03 -7.00
CA ALA A 108 -9.97 15.19 -7.68
C ALA A 108 -10.57 13.86 -8.19
N GLU A 109 -9.74 12.83 -8.37
CA GLU A 109 -10.15 11.45 -8.71
C GLU A 109 -10.14 10.54 -7.46
N GLY A 110 -9.34 10.93 -6.46
CA GLY A 110 -9.05 10.15 -5.27
C GLY A 110 -8.10 8.98 -5.54
N SER A 111 -7.75 8.27 -4.47
CA SER A 111 -6.85 7.12 -4.51
C SER A 111 -7.57 5.82 -4.12
N ARG A 112 -7.08 4.68 -4.60
CA ARG A 112 -7.51 3.36 -4.09
C ARG A 112 -7.14 3.17 -2.62
N HIS A 113 -6.07 3.83 -2.15
CA HIS A 113 -5.77 3.91 -0.72
C HIS A 113 -6.87 4.62 0.05
N ASN A 114 -7.45 5.69 -0.49
CA ASN A 114 -8.57 6.38 0.17
C ASN A 114 -9.83 5.52 0.23
N ARG A 115 -9.95 4.50 -0.63
CA ARG A 115 -11.06 3.54 -0.60
C ARG A 115 -10.78 2.37 0.36
N GLY A 116 -9.56 2.28 0.90
CA GLY A 116 -9.06 1.15 1.69
C GLY A 116 -8.85 -0.11 0.87
N CYS A 117 -8.75 0.02 -0.45
CA CYS A 117 -8.66 -1.09 -1.40
C CYS A 117 -7.29 -1.18 -2.07
N ALA A 118 -6.27 -0.52 -1.53
CA ALA A 118 -4.88 -0.65 -1.96
C ALA A 118 -3.96 -0.94 -0.78
N VAL A 119 -2.81 -1.49 -1.08
CA VAL A 119 -1.75 -1.76 -0.12
C VAL A 119 -0.39 -1.56 -0.77
N ASP A 120 0.51 -0.92 -0.04
CA ASP A 120 1.92 -0.79 -0.38
C ASP A 120 2.71 -1.77 0.48
N LEU A 121 3.51 -2.64 -0.13
CA LEU A 121 4.25 -3.65 0.61
C LEU A 121 5.49 -4.18 -0.12
N SER A 122 6.33 -4.88 0.64
CA SER A 122 7.47 -5.66 0.15
C SER A 122 7.48 -7.06 0.77
N LEU A 123 8.48 -7.86 0.41
CA LEU A 123 8.80 -9.13 1.04
C LEU A 123 9.80 -8.93 2.19
N TYR A 124 9.77 -9.79 3.19
CA TYR A 124 10.88 -9.95 4.14
C TYR A 124 11.26 -11.43 4.29
N ASP A 125 12.53 -11.68 4.58
CA ASP A 125 13.05 -13.02 4.84
C ASP A 125 12.65 -13.49 6.26
N LEU A 126 11.99 -14.64 6.36
CA LEU A 126 11.49 -15.17 7.64
C LEU A 126 12.61 -15.59 8.60
N LYS A 127 13.81 -15.88 8.10
CA LYS A 127 14.94 -16.32 8.91
C LYS A 127 15.72 -15.14 9.48
N THR A 128 15.93 -14.09 8.68
CA THR A 128 16.72 -12.92 9.09
C THR A 128 15.85 -11.78 9.62
N GLY A 129 14.57 -11.74 9.25
CA GLY A 129 13.65 -10.63 9.54
C GLY A 129 13.92 -9.38 8.68
N GLN A 130 14.85 -9.46 7.73
CA GLN A 130 15.23 -8.34 6.88
C GLN A 130 14.31 -8.22 5.66
N GLU A 131 14.03 -6.99 5.26
CA GLU A 131 13.35 -6.70 4.00
C GLU A 131 14.17 -7.23 2.81
N ILE A 132 13.49 -7.78 1.82
CA ILE A 132 14.10 -8.22 0.58
C ILE A 132 14.37 -7.00 -0.30
N GLU A 133 15.62 -6.85 -0.75
CA GLU A 133 16.01 -5.76 -1.64
C GLU A 133 15.28 -5.84 -2.99
N MET A 134 14.67 -4.74 -3.37
CA MET A 134 13.96 -4.54 -4.64
C MET A 134 14.77 -3.60 -5.55
N PRO A 135 14.39 -3.42 -6.84
CA PRO A 135 15.15 -2.57 -7.77
C PRO A 135 15.27 -1.08 -7.35
N SER A 136 14.40 -0.64 -6.44
CA SER A 136 14.40 0.68 -5.82
C SER A 136 13.84 0.61 -4.40
N ALA A 137 14.06 1.65 -3.61
CA ALA A 137 13.39 1.79 -2.31
C ALA A 137 11.89 2.11 -2.49
N TYR A 138 11.11 1.88 -1.43
CA TYR A 138 9.75 2.42 -1.33
C TYR A 138 9.76 3.95 -1.45
N ASP A 139 8.75 4.52 -2.12
CA ASP A 139 8.64 5.95 -2.45
C ASP A 139 9.83 6.54 -3.26
N GLU A 140 10.68 5.70 -3.87
CA GLU A 140 11.70 6.17 -4.81
C GLU A 140 11.06 6.49 -6.18
N PHE A 141 10.47 7.68 -6.29
CA PHE A 141 9.69 8.18 -7.44
C PHE A 141 10.52 8.44 -8.72
N ASN A 142 11.08 7.37 -9.29
CA ASN A 142 11.80 7.39 -10.57
C ASN A 142 11.59 6.08 -11.34
N GLU A 143 12.15 5.98 -12.55
CA GLU A 143 12.00 4.81 -13.44
C GLU A 143 12.34 3.45 -12.80
N LYS A 144 13.18 3.42 -11.74
CA LYS A 144 13.54 2.17 -11.05
C LYS A 144 12.37 1.57 -10.25
N SER A 145 11.36 2.38 -9.96
CA SER A 145 10.14 1.92 -9.29
C SER A 145 9.19 1.16 -10.23
N HIS A 146 9.36 1.31 -11.55
CA HIS A 146 8.43 0.77 -12.54
C HIS A 146 8.54 -0.76 -12.63
N LEU A 147 7.40 -1.43 -12.89
CA LEU A 147 7.34 -2.88 -12.96
C LEU A 147 8.21 -3.48 -14.07
N ASN A 148 8.34 -2.75 -15.18
CA ASN A 148 9.13 -3.18 -16.34
C ASN A 148 10.59 -2.73 -16.26
N TYR A 149 11.04 -2.13 -15.16
CA TYR A 149 12.42 -1.70 -15.01
C TYR A 149 13.35 -2.93 -14.98
N MET A 150 14.34 -2.95 -15.89
CA MET A 150 15.29 -4.05 -16.02
C MET A 150 16.70 -3.71 -15.56
N GLY A 151 16.93 -2.50 -15.03
CA GLY A 151 18.25 -2.05 -14.56
C GLY A 151 18.65 -2.55 -13.17
N GLY A 152 17.75 -3.23 -12.45
CA GLY A 152 18.06 -3.91 -11.20
C GLY A 152 18.90 -5.17 -11.40
N THR A 153 19.47 -5.70 -10.32
CA THR A 153 20.15 -7.01 -10.35
C THR A 153 19.17 -8.12 -10.69
N ALA A 154 19.68 -9.25 -11.19
CA ALA A 154 18.85 -10.43 -11.48
C ALA A 154 18.06 -10.90 -10.24
N ALA A 155 18.65 -10.79 -9.05
CA ALA A 155 17.99 -11.13 -7.78
C ALA A 155 16.84 -10.17 -7.45
N GLN A 156 17.06 -8.85 -7.55
CA GLN A 156 16.03 -7.84 -7.31
C GLN A 156 14.84 -7.99 -8.26
N ASN A 157 15.12 -8.16 -9.56
CA ASN A 157 14.06 -8.34 -10.56
C ASN A 157 13.27 -9.63 -10.30
N ALA A 158 13.94 -10.74 -9.96
CA ALA A 158 13.28 -12.00 -9.62
C ALA A 158 12.41 -11.88 -8.35
N MET A 159 12.86 -11.14 -7.33
CA MET A 159 12.08 -10.94 -6.10
C MET A 159 10.87 -10.04 -6.31
N ARG A 160 10.99 -9.01 -7.16
CA ARG A 160 9.85 -8.24 -7.63
C ARG A 160 8.83 -9.14 -8.33
N ASP A 161 9.27 -10.04 -9.20
CA ASP A 161 8.38 -10.97 -9.91
C ASP A 161 7.71 -11.97 -8.95
N VAL A 162 8.43 -12.48 -7.95
CA VAL A 162 7.84 -13.33 -6.89
C VAL A 162 6.74 -12.58 -6.15
N LEU A 163 7.00 -11.33 -5.75
CA LEU A 163 6.01 -10.51 -5.06
C LEU A 163 4.76 -10.31 -5.91
N GLN A 164 4.95 -9.87 -7.17
CA GLN A 164 3.84 -9.64 -8.09
C GLN A 164 2.98 -10.89 -8.30
N ASN A 165 3.61 -12.03 -8.58
CA ASN A 165 2.91 -13.29 -8.80
C ASN A 165 2.11 -13.74 -7.57
N ALA A 166 2.68 -13.59 -6.38
CA ALA A 166 2.00 -13.93 -5.13
C ALA A 166 0.77 -13.04 -4.90
N MET A 167 0.90 -11.73 -5.14
CA MET A 167 -0.21 -10.79 -5.01
C MET A 167 -1.30 -11.05 -6.06
N HIS A 168 -0.94 -11.28 -7.33
CA HIS A 168 -1.89 -11.55 -8.42
C HIS A 168 -2.70 -12.83 -8.21
N ALA A 169 -2.11 -13.85 -7.59
CA ALA A 169 -2.81 -15.08 -7.24
C ALA A 169 -3.99 -14.85 -6.28
N HIS A 170 -3.99 -13.75 -5.53
CA HIS A 170 -5.01 -13.39 -4.54
C HIS A 170 -5.78 -12.12 -4.90
N ARG A 171 -5.99 -11.90 -6.21
CA ARG A 171 -6.87 -10.85 -6.78
C ARG A 171 -6.40 -9.42 -6.57
N PHE A 172 -5.11 -9.24 -6.33
CA PHE A 172 -4.47 -7.94 -6.43
C PHE A 172 -3.96 -7.69 -7.85
N SER A 173 -3.89 -6.42 -8.25
CA SER A 173 -3.24 -5.98 -9.48
C SER A 173 -2.19 -4.92 -9.19
N SER A 174 -1.02 -5.03 -9.83
CA SER A 174 0.10 -4.09 -9.61
C SER A 174 -0.14 -2.75 -10.32
N HIS A 175 0.40 -1.67 -9.74
CA HIS A 175 0.49 -0.38 -10.43
C HIS A 175 1.71 -0.34 -11.38
N PRO A 176 1.58 0.09 -12.66
CA PRO A 176 2.68 0.01 -13.63
C PRO A 176 3.96 0.74 -13.22
N HIS A 177 3.84 1.83 -12.45
CA HIS A 177 4.95 2.69 -12.07
C HIS A 177 5.49 2.41 -10.67
N GLU A 178 4.90 1.48 -9.91
CA GLU A 178 5.24 1.28 -8.49
C GLU A 178 5.24 -0.22 -8.16
N TRP A 179 6.42 -0.79 -7.96
CA TRP A 179 6.55 -2.23 -7.70
C TRP A 179 5.92 -2.69 -6.38
N TRP A 180 5.74 -1.78 -5.44
CA TRP A 180 5.19 -2.04 -4.11
C TRP A 180 3.67 -1.92 -4.05
N HIS A 181 3.04 -1.25 -5.01
CA HIS A 181 1.62 -0.88 -4.95
C HIS A 181 0.73 -1.95 -5.57
N PHE A 182 -0.29 -2.35 -4.81
CA PHE A 182 -1.28 -3.34 -5.22
C PHE A 182 -2.71 -2.88 -4.95
N ASP A 183 -3.50 -2.79 -6.01
CA ASP A 183 -4.95 -2.57 -5.94
C ASP A 183 -5.65 -3.92 -5.72
N TYR A 184 -6.54 -4.02 -4.74
CA TYR A 184 -7.45 -5.14 -4.60
C TYR A 184 -8.64 -4.97 -5.56
N GLU A 185 -9.14 -6.08 -6.10
CA GLU A 185 -10.24 -6.08 -7.07
C GLU A 185 -11.48 -5.28 -6.62
N ASN A 186 -12.26 -4.81 -7.61
CA ASN A 186 -13.54 -4.12 -7.40
C ASN A 186 -13.46 -2.83 -6.56
N TRP A 187 -12.27 -2.23 -6.40
CA TRP A 187 -12.07 -0.98 -5.66
C TRP A 187 -12.99 0.15 -6.14
N HIS A 188 -13.35 0.18 -7.44
CA HIS A 188 -14.23 1.18 -8.04
C HIS A 188 -15.68 1.12 -7.52
N ASN A 189 -16.06 0.06 -6.81
CA ASN A 189 -17.39 -0.08 -6.22
C ASN A 189 -17.53 0.64 -4.87
N TYR A 190 -16.45 1.21 -4.34
CA TYR A 190 -16.43 1.83 -3.02
C TYR A 190 -16.01 3.29 -3.13
N ARG A 191 -16.69 4.19 -2.41
CA ARG A 191 -16.36 5.62 -2.44
C ARG A 191 -15.05 5.96 -1.72
N VAL A 192 -14.43 7.05 -2.17
CA VAL A 192 -13.38 7.75 -1.42
C VAL A 192 -13.90 8.17 -0.03
N ARG A 193 -13.03 8.08 0.98
CA ARG A 193 -13.33 8.47 2.36
C ARG A 193 -12.15 9.20 3.00
N ASP A 194 -12.47 10.00 4.01
CA ASP A 194 -11.55 10.90 4.70
C ASP A 194 -11.67 10.76 6.23
N ASP A 195 -11.90 9.52 6.68
CA ASP A 195 -12.01 9.22 8.10
C ASP A 195 -10.63 9.25 8.76
N GLU A 196 -10.57 9.86 9.94
CA GLU A 196 -9.38 9.83 10.77
C GLU A 196 -9.20 8.43 11.38
N PHE A 197 -7.96 8.07 11.70
CA PHE A 197 -7.67 6.73 12.24
C PHE A 197 -8.41 6.44 13.55
N GLU A 198 -8.62 7.45 14.40
CA GLU A 198 -9.35 7.34 15.66
C GLU A 198 -10.84 7.01 15.46
N GLN A 199 -11.41 7.30 14.29
CA GLN A 199 -12.79 6.98 13.95
C GLN A 199 -12.98 5.51 13.52
N LEU A 200 -11.87 4.81 13.27
CA LEU A 200 -11.84 3.42 12.76
C LEU A 200 -11.48 2.38 13.84
N ILE A 201 -11.19 2.81 15.07
CA ILE A 201 -10.79 1.95 16.20
C ILE A 201 -12.01 1.43 16.97
#